data_AF-E9GBU5-F1
#
_entry.id   AF-E9GBU5-F1
#
_cell.length_a   1.000
_cell.length_b   1.000
_cell.length_c   1.000
_cell.angle_alpha   90.00
_cell.angle_beta   90.00
_cell.angle_gamma   90.00
#
_symmetry.space_group_name_H-M   'P 1'
#
loop_
_entity.id
_entity.type
_entity.pdbx_description
1 polymer ?
#
loop_
_entity_poly.entity_id
_entity_poly.type
_entity_poly.pdbx_seq_one_letter_code
_entity_poly.pdbx_strand_id
1 'polypeptide(L)'
;MASKCRQHYHGETEALVNKQINIEQSLYYQYLALSAFYDREDVAMSGFSKYFQESAEEESGHVRKLIKYQNRRGGRVVFTGVASPAEQEWASPLTAIEFALNLEKKVNQSLLDLHAMGSKHSDPHLCDFLDDHFLKDQVETINKLAKHQTNLIRLGGGGVGLFIFDKELRS
;
A
#
# COMPACT_ATOMS: atom_id res chain seq x y z
N MET A 1 -26.13 7.55 -19.44
CA MET A 1 -26.82 6.24 -19.43
C MET A 1 -26.18 5.36 -18.38
N ALA A 2 -26.97 4.65 -17.56
CA ALA A 2 -26.44 3.69 -16.60
C ALA A 2 -25.75 2.50 -17.33
N SER A 3 -24.66 1.98 -16.76
CA SER A 3 -23.98 0.81 -17.33
C SER A 3 -24.88 -0.43 -17.28
N LYS A 4 -24.87 -1.24 -18.34
CA LYS A 4 -25.74 -2.43 -18.47
C LYS A 4 -25.52 -3.48 -17.38
N CYS A 5 -24.29 -3.60 -16.87
CA CYS A 5 -23.93 -4.56 -15.82
C CYS A 5 -24.04 -3.99 -14.40
N ARG A 6 -24.44 -2.72 -14.23
CA ARG A 6 -24.49 -2.11 -12.90
C ARG A 6 -25.70 -2.63 -12.14
N GLN A 7 -25.45 -3.31 -11.02
CA GLN A 7 -26.48 -3.81 -10.12
C GLN A 7 -26.00 -3.66 -8.67
N HIS A 8 -26.85 -3.08 -7.81
CA HIS A 8 -26.56 -2.83 -6.39
C HIS A 8 -25.19 -2.20 -6.14
N TYR A 9 -24.78 -1.24 -6.98
CA TYR A 9 -23.51 -0.53 -6.86
C TYR A 9 -23.77 0.96 -6.69
N HIS A 10 -23.72 1.44 -5.45
CA HIS A 10 -24.10 2.81 -5.12
C HIS A 10 -23.06 3.83 -5.63
N GLY A 11 -23.49 5.06 -5.90
CA GLY A 11 -22.59 6.11 -6.40
C GLY A 11 -21.49 6.50 -5.40
N GLU A 12 -21.81 6.54 -4.10
CA GLU A 12 -20.82 6.75 -3.04
C GLU A 12 -19.77 5.64 -3.01
N THR A 13 -20.17 4.39 -3.20
CA THR A 13 -19.25 3.25 -3.26
C THR A 13 -18.29 3.38 -4.43
N GLU A 14 -18.82 3.69 -5.61
CA GLU A 14 -18.02 3.92 -6.81
C GLU A 14 -17.00 5.05 -6.61
N ALA A 15 -17.41 6.15 -5.99
CA ALA A 15 -16.53 7.28 -5.69
C ALA A 15 -15.41 6.88 -4.71
N LEU A 16 -15.72 6.09 -3.68
CA LEU A 16 -14.72 5.63 -2.73
C LEU A 16 -13.77 4.58 -3.31
N VAL A 17 -14.23 3.72 -4.23
CA VAL A 17 -13.32 2.85 -4.99
C VAL A 17 -12.36 3.67 -5.84
N ASN A 18 -12.81 4.75 -6.49
CA ASN A 18 -11.92 5.67 -7.22
C ASN A 18 -10.93 6.37 -6.28
N LYS A 19 -11.37 6.78 -5.09
CA LYS A 19 -10.48 7.34 -4.06
C LYS A 19 -9.43 6.31 -3.62
N GLN A 20 -9.83 5.06 -3.39
CA GLN A 20 -8.91 3.99 -3.00
C GLN A 20 -7.88 3.71 -4.11
N ILE A 21 -8.29 3.71 -5.39
CA ILE A 21 -7.37 3.59 -6.53
C ILE A 21 -6.27 4.66 -6.46
N ASN A 22 -6.61 5.92 -6.15
CA ASN A 22 -5.62 6.98 -6.03
C ASN A 22 -4.73 6.83 -4.77
N ILE A 23 -5.28 6.31 -3.67
CA ILE A 23 -4.51 6.00 -2.47
C ILE A 23 -3.46 4.92 -2.75
N GLU A 24 -3.83 3.81 -3.40
CA GLU A 24 -2.86 2.75 -3.74
C GLU A 24 -1.82 3.25 -4.76
N GLN A 25 -2.20 4.13 -5.70
CA GLN A 25 -1.23 4.77 -6.60
C GLN A 25 -0.24 5.66 -5.85
N SER A 26 -0.71 6.40 -4.84
CA SER A 26 0.15 7.21 -3.98
C SER A 26 1.08 6.34 -3.13
N LEU A 27 0.59 5.21 -2.62
CA LEU A 27 1.40 4.27 -1.85
C LEU A 27 2.49 3.63 -2.73
N TYR A 28 2.12 3.18 -3.93
CA TYR A 28 3.07 2.72 -4.95
C TYR A 28 4.19 3.74 -5.20
N TYR A 29 3.83 5.02 -5.40
CA TYR A 29 4.82 6.04 -5.70
C TYR A 29 5.76 6.34 -4.51
N GLN A 30 5.24 6.24 -3.28
CA GLN A 30 6.05 6.37 -2.07
C GLN A 30 7.02 5.19 -1.90
N TYR A 31 6.60 3.96 -2.20
CA TYR A 31 7.50 2.81 -2.18
C TYR A 31 8.58 2.85 -3.26
N LEU A 32 8.26 3.38 -4.46
CA LEU A 32 9.28 3.64 -5.47
C LEU A 32 10.34 4.63 -4.98
N ALA A 33 9.93 5.70 -4.28
CA ALA A 33 10.88 6.67 -3.75
C ALA A 33 11.80 6.07 -2.67
N LEU A 34 11.24 5.23 -1.80
CA LEU A 34 12.01 4.45 -0.83
C LEU A 34 13.02 3.53 -1.51
N SER A 35 12.58 2.77 -2.51
CA SER A 35 13.45 1.86 -3.27
C SER A 35 14.60 2.62 -3.93
N ALA A 36 14.28 3.69 -4.67
CA ALA A 36 15.26 4.54 -5.35
C ALA A 36 16.27 5.16 -4.38
N PHE A 37 15.84 5.57 -3.17
CA PHE A 37 16.74 6.10 -2.16
C PHE A 37 17.74 5.05 -1.66
N TYR A 38 17.29 3.85 -1.34
CA TYR A 38 18.17 2.79 -0.81
C TYR A 38 19.10 2.18 -1.85
N ASP A 39 18.82 2.38 -3.14
CA ASP A 39 19.66 1.94 -4.26
C ASP A 39 20.83 2.88 -4.56
N ARG A 40 20.81 4.12 -4.04
CA ARG A 40 21.90 5.08 -4.23
C ARG A 40 23.23 4.53 -3.71
N GLU A 41 24.32 4.94 -4.34
CA GLU A 41 25.68 4.51 -3.98
C GLU A 41 26.12 5.00 -2.59
N ASP A 42 25.59 6.14 -2.14
CA ASP A 42 25.89 6.74 -0.85
C ASP A 42 25.05 6.18 0.31
N VAL A 43 24.02 5.39 0.00
CA VAL A 43 23.19 4.65 0.97
C VAL A 43 23.52 3.14 0.94
N ALA A 44 23.57 2.55 -0.26
CA ALA A 44 24.03 1.21 -0.59
C ALA A 44 23.36 0.06 0.21
N MET A 45 22.04 0.11 0.40
CA MET A 45 21.26 -0.94 1.09
C MET A 45 20.35 -1.68 0.11
N SER A 46 20.97 -2.51 -0.72
CA SER A 46 20.30 -3.24 -1.80
C SER A 46 19.15 -4.16 -1.35
N GLY A 47 19.16 -4.65 -0.11
CA GLY A 47 18.04 -5.44 0.42
C GLY A 47 16.82 -4.58 0.73
N PHE A 48 17.00 -3.40 1.32
CA PHE A 48 15.92 -2.43 1.47
C PHE A 48 15.41 -1.92 0.12
N SER A 49 16.31 -1.63 -0.83
CA SER A 49 15.95 -1.25 -2.20
C SER A 49 15.04 -2.30 -2.85
N LYS A 50 15.44 -3.58 -2.80
CA LYS A 50 14.65 -4.70 -3.31
C LYS A 50 13.31 -4.84 -2.58
N TYR A 51 13.32 -4.81 -1.25
CA TYR A 51 12.10 -4.95 -0.45
C TYR A 51 11.04 -3.90 -0.80
N PHE A 52 11.45 -2.63 -0.88
CA PHE A 52 10.51 -1.56 -1.24
C PHE A 52 10.12 -1.57 -2.72
N GLN A 53 10.98 -2.08 -3.62
CA GLN A 53 10.60 -2.31 -5.01
C GLN A 53 9.49 -3.37 -5.11
N GLU A 54 9.63 -4.48 -4.38
CA GLU A 54 8.61 -5.53 -4.32
C GLU A 54 7.29 -5.00 -3.72
N SER A 55 7.35 -4.21 -2.65
CA SER A 55 6.16 -3.54 -2.10
C SER A 55 5.51 -2.59 -3.11
N ALA A 56 6.30 -1.84 -3.89
CA ALA A 56 5.76 -1.01 -4.96
C ALA A 56 5.03 -1.86 -6.03
N GLU A 57 5.60 -3.01 -6.41
CA GLU A 57 4.96 -3.91 -7.38
C GLU A 57 3.66 -4.53 -6.86
N GLU A 58 3.62 -4.90 -5.59
CA GLU A 58 2.40 -5.35 -4.90
C GLU A 58 1.29 -4.30 -4.97
N GLU A 59 1.60 -3.04 -4.66
CA GLU A 59 0.63 -1.93 -4.71
C GLU A 59 0.17 -1.60 -6.13
N SER A 60 1.06 -1.72 -7.13
CA SER A 60 0.67 -1.66 -8.54
C SER A 60 -0.35 -2.77 -8.89
N GLY A 61 -0.20 -3.95 -8.28
CA GLY A 61 -1.18 -5.03 -8.32
C GLY A 61 -2.53 -4.64 -7.70
N HIS A 62 -2.53 -4.00 -6.53
CA HIS A 62 -3.73 -3.49 -5.85
C HIS A 62 -4.51 -2.48 -6.69
N VAL A 63 -3.81 -1.51 -7.30
CA VAL A 63 -4.39 -0.56 -8.26
C VAL A 63 -5.12 -1.30 -9.40
N ARG A 64 -4.46 -2.30 -10.01
CA ARG A 64 -5.05 -3.09 -11.11
C ARG A 64 -6.26 -3.91 -10.66
N LYS A 65 -6.22 -4.51 -9.46
CA LYS A 65 -7.35 -5.24 -8.87
C LYS A 65 -8.57 -4.32 -8.72
N LEU A 66 -8.40 -3.13 -8.15
CA LEU A 66 -9.48 -2.14 -7.95
C LEU A 66 -10.04 -1.62 -9.27
N ILE A 67 -9.20 -1.30 -10.27
CA ILE A 67 -9.64 -0.88 -11.61
C ILE A 67 -10.51 -1.97 -12.25
N LYS A 68 -10.06 -3.23 -12.18
CA LYS A 68 -10.80 -4.37 -12.72
C LYS A 68 -12.13 -4.54 -12.00
N TYR A 69 -12.16 -4.38 -10.69
CA TYR A 69 -13.36 -4.44 -9.87
C TYR A 69 -14.36 -3.33 -10.23
N GLN A 70 -13.90 -2.08 -10.27
CA GLN A 70 -14.71 -0.91 -10.64
C GLN A 70 -15.41 -1.13 -11.99
N ASN A 71 -14.66 -1.59 -12.99
CA ASN A 71 -15.20 -1.89 -14.32
C ASN A 71 -16.19 -3.08 -14.29
N ARG A 72 -15.88 -4.15 -13.53
CA ARG A 72 -16.76 -5.32 -13.39
C ARG A 72 -18.12 -4.95 -12.82
N ARG A 73 -18.17 -4.06 -11.83
CA ARG A 73 -19.42 -3.57 -11.21
C ARG A 73 -20.16 -2.51 -12.04
N GLY A 74 -19.63 -2.16 -13.22
CA GLY A 74 -20.21 -1.16 -14.11
C GLY A 74 -19.97 0.28 -13.69
N GLY A 75 -19.01 0.52 -12.79
CA GLY A 75 -18.53 1.86 -12.44
C GLY A 75 -17.64 2.47 -13.53
N ARG A 76 -17.15 3.68 -13.27
CA ARG A 76 -16.19 4.41 -14.11
C ARG A 76 -14.97 4.76 -13.29
N VAL A 77 -13.82 4.37 -13.79
CA VAL A 77 -12.53 4.79 -13.22
C VAL A 77 -12.31 6.25 -13.57
N VAL A 78 -12.06 7.06 -12.54
CA VAL A 78 -11.67 8.47 -12.70
C VAL A 78 -10.33 8.65 -12.03
N PHE A 79 -9.29 8.85 -12.85
CA PHE A 79 -7.95 9.12 -12.33
C PHE A 79 -7.81 10.58 -11.92
N THR A 80 -7.13 10.80 -10.80
CA THR A 80 -6.74 12.11 -10.29
C THR A 80 -5.22 12.20 -10.21
N GLY A 81 -4.69 13.41 -10.09
CA GLY A 81 -3.25 13.61 -9.90
C GLY A 81 -2.73 12.85 -8.66
N VAL A 82 -1.51 12.33 -8.74
CA VAL A 82 -0.78 11.74 -7.62
C VAL A 82 0.26 12.77 -7.20
N ALA A 83 0.23 13.18 -5.93
CA ALA A 83 1.21 14.10 -5.39
C ALA A 83 2.60 13.45 -5.35
N SER A 84 3.66 14.25 -5.45
CA SER A 84 5.02 13.77 -5.20
C SER A 84 5.13 13.17 -3.79
N PRO A 85 6.00 12.17 -3.58
CA PRO A 85 6.22 11.58 -2.27
C PRO A 85 6.57 12.65 -1.23
N ALA A 86 5.98 12.54 -0.04
CA ALA A 86 6.14 13.53 1.03
C ALA A 86 7.58 13.61 1.56
N GLU A 87 8.26 12.46 1.59
CA GLU A 87 9.67 12.32 1.98
C GLU A 87 10.44 11.64 0.84
N GLN A 88 11.68 12.06 0.63
CA GLN A 88 12.58 11.51 -0.39
C GLN A 88 14.00 11.24 0.15
N GLU A 89 14.24 11.57 1.41
CA GLU A 89 15.49 11.36 2.13
C GLU A 89 15.15 10.73 3.48
N TRP A 90 15.78 9.61 3.81
CA TRP A 90 15.53 8.91 5.08
C TRP A 90 16.80 8.82 5.90
N ALA A 91 16.77 9.39 7.12
CA ALA A 91 17.93 9.44 8.00
C ALA A 91 18.41 8.04 8.44
N SER A 92 17.52 7.05 8.45
CA SER A 92 17.86 5.67 8.77
C SER A 92 16.82 4.66 8.25
N PRO A 93 17.19 3.38 8.14
CA PRO A 93 16.25 2.26 7.93
C PRO A 93 15.08 2.23 8.89
N LEU A 94 15.30 2.62 10.16
CA LEU A 94 14.22 2.69 11.15
C LEU A 94 13.17 3.74 10.73
N THR A 95 13.61 4.94 10.36
CA THR A 95 12.70 6.02 9.93
C THR A 95 11.93 5.66 8.66
N ALA A 96 12.54 4.90 7.74
CA ALA A 96 11.86 4.42 6.54
C ALA A 96 10.79 3.36 6.85
N ILE A 97 11.09 2.40 7.72
CA ILE A 97 10.11 1.38 8.15
C ILE A 97 8.97 2.01 8.96
N GLU A 98 9.26 3.00 9.80
CA GLU A 98 8.23 3.76 10.52
C GLU A 98 7.31 4.55 9.57
N PHE A 99 7.90 5.17 8.56
CA PHE A 99 7.17 5.84 7.50
C PHE A 99 6.25 4.85 6.77
N ALA A 100 6.78 3.73 6.27
CA ALA A 100 5.99 2.69 5.60
C ALA A 100 4.87 2.13 6.49
N LEU A 101 5.17 1.82 7.76
CA LEU A 101 4.18 1.33 8.72
C LEU A 101 3.02 2.32 8.92
N ASN A 102 3.31 3.61 8.97
CA ASN A 102 2.28 4.64 9.10
C ASN A 102 1.45 4.81 7.82
N LEU A 103 2.04 4.60 6.64
CA LEU A 103 1.30 4.60 5.38
C LEU A 103 0.33 3.43 5.32
N GLU A 104 0.79 2.21 5.62
CA GLU A 104 -0.07 1.02 5.57
C GLU A 104 -1.25 1.11 6.54
N LYS A 105 -1.02 1.64 7.74
CA LYS A 105 -2.12 1.90 8.69
C LYS A 105 -3.16 2.88 8.14
N LYS A 106 -2.74 3.91 7.38
CA LYS A 106 -3.66 4.87 6.74
C LYS A 106 -4.42 4.22 5.59
N VAL A 107 -3.75 3.40 4.77
CA VAL A 107 -4.39 2.66 3.68
C VAL A 107 -5.41 1.67 4.24
N ASN A 108 -5.04 0.90 5.27
CA ASN A 108 -5.95 -0.01 5.95
C ASN A 108 -7.17 0.72 6.54
N GLN A 109 -6.99 1.90 7.16
CA GLN A 109 -8.14 2.70 7.62
C GLN A 109 -9.07 3.09 6.46
N SER A 110 -8.52 3.51 5.32
CA SER A 110 -9.33 3.84 4.12
C SER A 110 -10.09 2.62 3.58
N LEU A 111 -9.50 1.43 3.64
CA LEU A 111 -10.16 0.17 3.27
C LEU A 111 -11.29 -0.20 4.23
N LEU A 112 -11.09 -0.01 5.55
CA LEU A 112 -12.14 -0.22 6.55
C LEU A 112 -13.30 0.76 6.35
N ASP A 113 -13.01 2.02 6.04
CA ASP A 113 -14.03 3.03 5.74
C ASP A 113 -14.81 2.65 4.48
N LEU A 114 -14.14 2.19 3.42
CA LEU A 114 -14.76 1.69 2.20
C LEU A 114 -15.63 0.45 2.46
N HIS A 115 -15.14 -0.49 3.28
CA HIS A 115 -15.88 -1.68 3.68
C HIS A 115 -17.15 -1.31 4.45
N ALA A 116 -17.06 -0.43 5.44
CA ALA A 116 -18.22 0.07 6.20
C ALA A 116 -19.26 0.72 5.27
N MET A 117 -18.79 1.40 4.23
CA MET A 117 -19.63 2.00 3.21
C MET A 117 -20.32 0.97 2.32
N GLY A 118 -19.63 -0.13 1.99
CA GLY A 118 -20.23 -1.31 1.38
C GLY A 118 -21.37 -1.89 2.22
N SER A 119 -21.12 -2.06 3.53
CA SER A 119 -22.15 -2.54 4.47
C SER A 119 -23.34 -1.58 4.56
N LYS A 120 -23.09 -0.27 4.64
CA LYS A 120 -24.14 0.77 4.68
C LYS A 120 -25.12 0.68 3.50
N HIS A 121 -24.61 0.43 2.29
CA HIS A 121 -25.45 0.28 1.09
C HIS A 121 -25.84 -1.16 0.77
N SER A 122 -25.61 -2.09 1.71
CA SER A 122 -25.92 -3.52 1.53
C SER A 122 -25.30 -4.12 0.27
N ASP A 123 -24.00 -3.85 0.05
CA ASP A 123 -23.20 -4.40 -1.04
C ASP A 123 -22.25 -5.51 -0.53
N PRO A 124 -22.76 -6.74 -0.34
CA PRO A 124 -21.97 -7.84 0.23
C PRO A 124 -20.81 -8.25 -0.67
N HIS A 125 -20.93 -8.10 -1.99
CA HIS A 125 -19.86 -8.44 -2.93
C HIS A 125 -18.71 -7.41 -2.88
N LEU A 126 -18.95 -6.17 -2.43
CA LEU A 126 -17.86 -5.26 -2.13
C LEU A 126 -17.14 -5.68 -0.84
N CYS A 127 -17.88 -5.95 0.22
CA CYS A 127 -17.32 -6.39 1.50
C CYS A 127 -16.43 -7.62 1.33
N ASP A 128 -16.97 -8.67 0.72
CA ASP A 128 -16.26 -9.92 0.40
C ASP A 128 -14.98 -9.69 -0.43
N PHE A 129 -15.07 -8.84 -1.46
CA PHE A 129 -13.91 -8.50 -2.29
C PHE A 129 -12.80 -7.78 -1.50
N LEU A 130 -13.14 -6.93 -0.53
CA LEU A 130 -12.16 -6.23 0.30
C LEU A 130 -11.55 -7.17 1.34
N ASP A 131 -12.36 -8.05 1.93
CA ASP A 131 -11.91 -9.07 2.88
C ASP A 131 -10.88 -10.02 2.23
N ASP A 132 -11.21 -10.55 1.05
CA ASP A 132 -10.41 -11.57 0.35
C ASP A 132 -9.09 -11.06 -0.25
N HIS A 133 -9.03 -9.78 -0.64
CA HIS A 133 -7.94 -9.27 -1.47
C HIS A 133 -7.15 -8.12 -0.86
N PHE A 134 -7.60 -7.54 0.26
CA PHE A 134 -6.98 -6.35 0.83
C PHE A 134 -6.84 -6.43 2.36
N LEU A 135 -7.93 -6.66 3.09
CA LEU A 135 -7.90 -6.52 4.56
C LEU A 135 -7.02 -7.59 5.24
N LYS A 136 -7.03 -8.82 4.72
CA LYS A 136 -6.12 -9.87 5.21
C LYS A 136 -4.65 -9.50 4.95
N ASP A 137 -4.33 -9.14 3.71
CA ASP A 137 -2.98 -8.78 3.28
C ASP A 137 -2.47 -7.57 4.09
N GLN A 138 -3.33 -6.58 4.35
CA GLN A 138 -2.99 -5.41 5.14
C GLN A 138 -2.61 -5.73 6.59
N VAL A 139 -3.33 -6.63 7.25
CA VAL A 139 -2.98 -7.05 8.62
C VAL A 139 -1.62 -7.77 8.65
N GLU A 140 -1.34 -8.60 7.64
CA GLU A 140 -0.05 -9.29 7.50
C GLU A 140 1.10 -8.30 7.26
N THR A 141 0.92 -7.34 6.35
CA THR A 141 1.91 -6.30 6.03
C THR A 141 2.19 -5.40 7.23
N ILE A 142 1.17 -4.92 7.93
CA ILE A 142 1.32 -4.09 9.14
C ILE A 142 2.09 -4.87 10.22
N ASN A 143 1.80 -6.17 10.40
CA ASN A 143 2.52 -7.01 11.35
C ASN A 143 3.99 -7.20 10.96
N LYS A 144 4.27 -7.42 9.67
CA LYS A 144 5.62 -7.59 9.13
C LYS A 144 6.46 -6.32 9.34
N LEU A 145 5.93 -5.15 8.98
CA LEU A 145 6.60 -3.87 9.19
C LEU A 145 6.84 -3.57 10.68
N ALA A 146 5.88 -3.86 11.56
CA ALA A 146 6.07 -3.69 13.01
C ALA A 146 7.17 -4.62 13.58
N LYS A 147 7.30 -5.85 13.06
CA LYS A 147 8.42 -6.75 13.40
C LYS A 147 9.76 -6.20 12.91
N HIS A 148 9.82 -5.67 11.68
CA HIS A 148 11.01 -5.01 11.16
C HIS A 148 11.41 -3.80 12.02
N GLN A 149 10.46 -2.94 12.39
CA GLN A 149 10.69 -1.82 13.30
C GLN A 149 11.29 -2.28 14.63
N THR A 150 10.69 -3.30 15.25
CA THR A 150 11.16 -3.87 16.53
C THR A 150 12.58 -4.40 16.42
N ASN A 151 12.90 -5.10 15.33
CA ASN A 151 14.25 -5.61 15.09
C ASN A 151 15.25 -4.47 14.88
N LEU A 152 14.92 -3.45 14.09
CA LEU A 152 15.79 -2.30 13.84
C LEU A 152 16.08 -1.51 15.13
N ILE A 153 15.09 -1.33 16.01
CA ILE A 153 15.28 -0.73 17.34
C ILE A 153 16.26 -1.57 18.16
N ARG A 154 16.11 -2.90 18.15
CA ARG A 154 17.00 -3.83 18.87
C ARG A 154 18.44 -3.78 18.35
N LEU A 155 18.63 -3.54 17.06
CA LEU A 155 19.95 -3.47 16.41
C LEU A 155 20.70 -2.15 16.70
N GLY A 156 20.03 -1.11 17.19
CA GLY A 156 20.68 0.14 17.59
C GLY A 156 21.24 1.00 16.43
N GLY A 157 20.78 0.76 15.19
CA GLY A 157 20.96 1.71 14.08
C GLY A 157 22.25 1.63 13.27
N GLY A 158 23.11 0.61 13.45
CA GLY A 158 24.31 0.48 12.61
C GLY A 158 25.14 -0.79 12.79
N GLY A 159 26.23 -0.86 12.03
CA GLY A 159 27.21 -1.95 12.13
C GLY A 159 26.75 -3.26 11.49
N VAL A 160 27.35 -4.37 11.95
CA VAL A 160 27.18 -5.70 11.36
C VAL A 160 25.72 -6.17 11.40
N GLY A 161 24.98 -5.81 12.46
CA GLY A 161 23.58 -6.19 12.60
C GLY A 161 22.68 -5.62 11.51
N LEU A 162 22.87 -4.34 11.17
CA LEU A 162 22.13 -3.70 10.08
C LEU A 162 22.51 -4.27 8.72
N PHE A 163 23.79 -4.57 8.50
CA PHE A 163 24.25 -5.21 7.27
C PHE A 163 23.65 -6.62 7.08
N ILE A 164 23.56 -7.42 8.15
CA ILE A 164 22.89 -8.73 8.12
C ILE A 164 21.41 -8.57 7.82
N PHE A 165 20.73 -7.61 8.47
CA PHE A 165 19.32 -7.34 8.23
C PHE A 165 19.05 -6.94 6.77
N ASP A 166 19.87 -6.07 6.17
CA ASP A 166 19.79 -5.76 4.74
C ASP A 166 19.97 -7.01 3.88
N LYS A 167 20.93 -7.89 4.21
CA LYS A 167 21.09 -9.15 3.46
C LYS A 167 19.87 -10.06 3.57
N GLU A 168 19.23 -10.15 4.72
CA GLU A 168 18.02 -10.95 4.93
C GLU A 168 16.81 -10.39 4.17
N LEU A 169 16.69 -9.07 4.03
CA LEU A 169 15.63 -8.48 3.19
C LEU A 169 15.80 -8.78 1.69
N ARG A 170 17.02 -9.14 1.28
CA ARG A 170 17.35 -9.41 -0.12
C ARG A 170 17.00 -10.84 -0.56
N SER A 171 17.01 -11.79 0.37
CA SER A 171 16.74 -13.22 0.10
C SER A 171 15.27 -13.47 -0.14
#